data_AF-A0A0W8G2A7-F1
#
_entry.id   AF-A0A0W8G2A7-F1
#
_cell.length_a   1.000
_cell.length_b   1.000
_cell.length_c   1.000
_cell.angle_alpha   90.00
_cell.angle_beta   90.00
_cell.angle_gamma   90.00
#
_symmetry.space_group_name_H-M   'P 1'
#
loop_
_entity.id
_entity.type
_entity.pdbx_description
1 polymer ?
#
loop_
_entity_poly.entity_id
_entity_poly.type
_entity_poly.pdbx_seq_one_letter_code
_entity_poly.pdbx_strand_id
1 'polypeptide(L)'
;MELSSAQHGIVKAVAEFSAVERYQGAMPRRHTFLYDERDIKDLVRADFLEWIKLTFSCGKGLKGLRLTEAGRRILAGGRVPGGDAADLEPEHLDVLGDTYHLSKTSRYRGIMPEKKARFYDPDDLADLFARGYLLRVRIKWGEGKKAKGYIVSAKGLRALRDTGRL
;
A
#
# COMPACT_ATOMS: atom_id res chain seq x y z
N MET A 1 19.28 10.52 8.33
CA MET A 1 19.22 11.61 7.33
C MET A 1 18.18 12.59 7.82
N GLU A 2 18.54 13.86 7.94
CA GLU A 2 17.57 14.92 8.20
C GLU A 2 17.00 15.41 6.88
N LEU A 3 15.68 15.54 6.81
CA LEU A 3 15.00 15.99 5.59
C LEU A 3 15.03 17.51 5.50
N SER A 4 15.26 18.04 4.30
CA SER A 4 15.07 19.47 4.04
C SER A 4 13.60 19.89 4.25
N SER A 5 13.34 21.19 4.37
CA SER A 5 11.96 21.70 4.47
C SER A 5 11.11 21.31 3.25
N ALA A 6 11.69 21.36 2.04
CA ALA A 6 11.03 20.91 0.82
C ALA A 6 10.69 19.41 0.87
N GLN A 7 11.63 18.59 1.33
CA GLN A 7 11.44 17.14 1.47
C GLN A 7 10.38 16.78 2.52
N HIS A 8 10.36 17.47 3.66
CA HIS A 8 9.27 17.36 4.65
C HIS A 8 7.91 17.69 4.02
N GLY A 9 7.83 18.75 3.21
CA GLY A 9 6.62 19.13 2.48
C GLY A 9 6.11 18.02 1.55
N ILE A 10 7.01 17.36 0.81
CA ILE A 10 6.66 16.23 -0.06
C ILE A 10 6.14 15.05 0.78
N VAL A 11 6.85 14.67 1.84
CA VAL A 11 6.47 13.54 2.70
C VAL A 11 5.08 13.77 3.32
N LYS A 12 4.81 14.99 3.81
CA LYS A 12 3.48 15.39 4.32
C LYS A 12 2.40 15.33 3.24
N ALA A 13 2.66 15.86 2.05
CA ALA A 13 1.70 15.81 0.96
C ALA A 13 1.37 14.35 0.56
N VAL A 14 2.37 13.46 0.47
CA VAL A 14 2.11 12.02 0.21
C VAL A 14 1.27 11.40 1.33
N ALA A 15 1.45 11.83 2.58
CA ALA A 15 0.63 11.40 3.70
C ALA A 15 -0.84 11.81 3.56
N GLU A 16 -1.12 13.02 3.10
CA GLU A 16 -2.51 13.49 2.87
C GLU A 16 -3.22 12.60 1.84
N PHE A 17 -2.53 12.22 0.77
CA PHE A 17 -3.06 11.25 -0.21
C PHE A 17 -3.22 9.84 0.36
N SER A 18 -2.49 9.49 1.44
CA SER A 18 -2.59 8.18 2.04
C SER A 18 -3.93 7.91 2.72
N ALA A 19 -4.62 8.98 3.17
CA ALA A 19 -5.96 8.91 3.76
C ALA A 19 -7.08 8.83 2.70
N VAL A 20 -6.79 9.11 1.43
CA VAL A 20 -7.79 9.17 0.36
C VAL A 20 -8.02 7.77 -0.23
N GLU A 21 -9.19 7.18 0.06
CA GLU A 21 -9.52 5.81 -0.33
C GLU A 21 -9.32 5.49 -1.81
N ARG A 22 -9.77 6.36 -2.72
CA ARG A 22 -9.65 6.12 -4.17
C ARG A 22 -8.20 5.98 -4.64
N TYR A 23 -7.25 6.42 -3.82
CA TYR A 23 -5.83 6.37 -4.11
C TYR A 23 -5.05 5.33 -3.32
N GLN A 24 -5.72 4.62 -2.40
CA GLN A 24 -5.21 3.40 -1.76
C GLN A 24 -3.82 3.59 -1.14
N GLY A 25 -3.64 4.70 -0.44
CA GLY A 25 -2.39 4.99 0.26
C GLY A 25 -1.32 5.70 -0.58
N ALA A 26 -1.58 6.08 -1.85
CA ALA A 26 -0.56 6.61 -2.74
C ALA A 26 -0.93 7.93 -3.44
N MET A 27 0.02 8.87 -3.51
CA MET A 27 -0.11 10.07 -4.34
C MET A 27 0.01 9.70 -5.83
N PRO A 28 -0.98 10.02 -6.69
CA PRO A 28 -0.88 9.79 -8.13
C PRO A 28 0.32 10.50 -8.78
N ARG A 29 0.99 9.84 -9.73
CA ARG A 29 2.19 10.38 -10.42
C ARG A 29 2.00 11.79 -10.98
N ARG A 30 0.84 12.10 -11.53
CA ARG A 30 0.55 13.44 -12.07
C ARG A 30 0.67 14.57 -11.03
N HIS A 31 0.48 14.27 -9.74
CA HIS A 31 0.59 15.24 -8.65
C HIS A 31 2.03 15.39 -8.17
N THR A 32 2.93 14.47 -8.56
CA THR A 32 4.36 14.60 -8.23
C THR A 32 5.07 15.64 -9.09
N PHE A 33 4.45 16.10 -10.18
CA PHE A 33 5.02 17.14 -11.06
C PHE A 33 5.12 18.53 -10.40
N LEU A 34 4.53 18.69 -9.22
CA LEU A 34 4.59 19.92 -8.44
C LEU A 34 5.87 20.05 -7.59
N TYR A 35 6.73 19.01 -7.59
CA TYR A 35 7.91 18.94 -6.73
C TYR A 35 9.18 18.69 -7.55
N ASP A 36 10.35 19.07 -7.02
CA ASP A 36 11.64 18.79 -7.66
C ASP A 36 11.87 17.28 -7.73
N GLU A 37 12.20 16.79 -8.93
CA GLU A 37 12.45 15.37 -9.18
C GLU A 37 13.65 14.84 -8.38
N ARG A 38 14.65 15.69 -8.08
CA ARG A 38 15.82 15.33 -7.27
C ARG A 38 15.42 15.04 -5.83
N ASP A 39 14.58 15.88 -5.23
CA ASP A 39 14.07 15.64 -3.88
C ASP A 39 13.24 14.36 -3.78
N ILE A 40 12.41 14.08 -4.79
CA ILE A 40 11.68 12.81 -4.86
C ILE A 40 12.66 11.63 -4.96
N LYS A 41 13.68 11.73 -5.83
CA LYS A 41 14.70 10.67 -5.98
C LYS A 41 15.46 10.43 -4.70
N ASP A 42 15.82 11.48 -3.98
CA ASP A 42 16.53 11.39 -2.70
C ASP A 42 15.65 10.77 -1.61
N LEU A 43 14.38 11.17 -1.51
CA LEU A 43 13.41 10.57 -0.59
C LEU A 43 13.15 9.08 -0.88
N VAL A 44 13.13 8.69 -2.15
CA VAL A 44 13.01 7.28 -2.55
C VAL A 44 14.29 6.51 -2.24
N ARG A 45 15.46 7.09 -2.51
CA ARG A 45 16.77 6.49 -2.22
C ARG A 45 16.98 6.31 -0.71
N ALA A 46 16.50 7.27 0.09
CA ALA A 46 16.55 7.24 1.54
C ALA A 46 15.44 6.39 2.19
N ASP A 47 14.65 5.66 1.40
CA ASP A 47 13.59 4.76 1.85
C ASP A 47 12.48 5.45 2.65
N PHE A 48 12.18 6.73 2.39
CA PHE A 48 11.01 7.43 2.95
C PHE A 48 9.78 7.32 2.05
N LEU A 49 10.01 7.23 0.74
CA LEU A 49 8.99 7.06 -0.29
C LEU A 49 9.30 5.87 -1.19
N GLU A 50 8.28 5.34 -1.84
CA GLU A 50 8.46 4.32 -2.86
C GLU A 50 7.49 4.49 -4.03
N TRP A 51 7.95 4.15 -5.23
CA TRP A 51 7.10 4.11 -6.41
C TRP A 51 6.31 2.80 -6.47
N ILE A 52 4.99 2.93 -6.49
CA ILE A 52 4.08 1.79 -6.60
C ILE A 52 3.29 1.85 -7.90
N LYS A 53 2.94 0.67 -8.41
CA LYS A 53 1.85 0.49 -9.38
C LYS A 53 0.80 -0.43 -8.77
N LEU A 54 -0.41 0.09 -8.60
CA LEU A 54 -1.60 -0.68 -8.24
C LEU A 54 -2.37 -1.05 -9.50
N THR A 55 -2.94 -2.24 -9.50
CA THR A 55 -3.88 -2.68 -10.54
C THR A 55 -5.14 -3.17 -9.85
N PHE A 56 -6.26 -2.60 -10.27
CA PHE A 56 -7.59 -2.88 -9.74
C PHE A 56 -8.25 -3.98 -10.58
N SER A 57 -9.25 -4.66 -10.02
CA SER A 57 -10.00 -5.72 -10.72
C SER A 57 -10.67 -5.23 -12.01
N CYS A 58 -11.13 -3.98 -12.04
CA CYS A 58 -11.71 -3.34 -13.23
C CYS A 58 -10.69 -2.99 -14.34
N GLY A 59 -9.45 -3.46 -14.25
CA GLY A 59 -8.38 -3.21 -15.24
C GLY A 59 -7.73 -1.83 -15.15
N LYS A 60 -8.30 -0.88 -14.38
CA LYS A 60 -7.67 0.42 -14.10
C LYS A 60 -6.38 0.22 -13.32
N GLY A 61 -5.45 1.16 -13.47
CA GLY A 61 -4.18 1.15 -12.75
C GLY A 61 -3.82 2.53 -12.19
N LEU A 62 -3.22 2.54 -11.00
CA LEU A 62 -2.66 3.73 -10.39
C LEU A 62 -1.14 3.59 -10.36
N LYS A 63 -0.42 4.61 -10.80
CA LYS A 63 1.02 4.76 -10.57
C LYS A 63 1.23 5.97 -9.69
N GLY A 64 2.04 5.83 -8.64
CA GLY A 64 2.17 6.89 -7.65
C GLY A 64 3.27 6.64 -6.62
N LEU A 65 3.43 7.61 -5.72
CA LEU A 65 4.32 7.55 -4.57
C LEU A 65 3.53 7.13 -3.33
N ARG A 66 4.11 6.25 -2.51
CA ARG A 66 3.58 5.84 -1.21
C ARG A 66 4.63 6.07 -0.13
N LEU A 67 4.18 6.37 1.09
CA LEU A 67 5.06 6.37 2.26
C LEU A 67 5.55 4.95 2.56
N THR A 68 6.84 4.80 2.80
CA THR A 68 7.38 3.59 3.43
C THR A 68 7.07 3.60 4.92
N GLU A 69 7.53 2.57 5.65
CA GLU A 69 7.43 2.57 7.10
C GLU A 69 8.31 3.66 7.74
N ALA A 70 9.53 3.87 7.24
CA ALA A 70 10.40 4.95 7.70
C ALA A 70 9.78 6.33 7.44
N GLY A 71 9.15 6.53 6.27
CA GLY A 71 8.43 7.76 5.95
C GLY A 71 7.24 8.02 6.89
N ARG A 72 6.51 6.98 7.27
CA ARG A 72 5.40 7.09 8.24
C ARG A 72 5.90 7.44 9.65
N ARG A 73 7.03 6.89 10.09
CA ARG A 73 7.57 7.16 11.43
C ARG A 73 8.02 8.61 11.61
N ILE A 74 8.45 9.27 10.53
CA ILE A 74 8.75 10.72 10.53
C ILE A 74 7.49 11.57 10.72
N LEU A 75 6.30 11.03 10.41
CA LEU A 75 5.04 11.78 10.38
C LEU A 75 4.05 11.42 11.52
N ALA A 76 4.47 10.66 12.53
CA ALA A 76 3.53 10.01 13.45
C ALA A 76 2.43 10.95 14.03
N GLY A 77 1.18 10.69 13.59
CA GLY A 77 -0.07 11.28 14.09
C GLY A 77 -1.25 11.03 13.12
N GLY A 78 -2.12 10.04 13.40
CA GLY A 78 -3.49 10.01 12.82
C GLY A 78 -4.03 8.66 12.35
N ARG A 79 -5.20 8.28 12.90
CA ARG A 79 -5.99 7.04 12.76
C ARG A 79 -7.04 7.19 11.63
N VAL A 80 -7.44 6.10 10.96
CA VAL A 80 -8.47 6.11 9.88
C VAL A 80 -9.72 5.33 10.32
N PRO A 81 -10.96 5.87 10.23
CA PRO A 81 -12.21 5.21 10.65
C PRO A 81 -12.76 4.19 9.63
N GLY A 82 -13.70 3.33 10.09
CA GLY A 82 -14.20 2.12 9.41
C GLY A 82 -15.60 2.21 8.77
N GLY A 83 -16.11 1.05 8.33
CA GLY A 83 -17.48 0.85 7.83
C GLY A 83 -17.65 -0.14 6.64
N ASP A 84 -18.47 -1.16 6.88
CA ASP A 84 -19.10 -2.21 6.05
C ASP A 84 -18.25 -3.39 5.52
N ALA A 85 -18.36 -4.50 6.26
CA ALA A 85 -17.97 -5.85 5.88
C ALA A 85 -19.21 -6.75 5.80
N ALA A 86 -19.62 -7.10 4.58
CA ALA A 86 -20.60 -8.15 4.37
C ALA A 86 -20.07 -9.15 3.32
N ASP A 87 -20.30 -10.43 3.61
CA ASP A 87 -20.07 -11.62 2.79
C ASP A 87 -18.61 -12.06 2.55
N LEU A 88 -17.80 -12.18 3.60
CA LEU A 88 -16.52 -12.89 3.50
C LEU A 88 -16.54 -14.16 4.33
N GLU A 89 -16.16 -15.27 3.69
CA GLU A 89 -15.93 -16.55 4.38
C GLU A 89 -14.71 -16.46 5.32
N PRO A 90 -14.61 -17.32 6.34
CA PRO A 90 -13.48 -17.33 7.27
C PRO A 90 -12.10 -17.37 6.58
N GLU A 91 -11.99 -18.16 5.51
CA GLU A 91 -10.78 -18.34 4.70
C GLU A 91 -10.35 -17.04 4.03
N HIS A 92 -11.32 -16.26 3.54
CA HIS A 92 -11.09 -14.93 2.99
C HIS A 92 -10.51 -13.97 4.04
N LEU A 93 -11.00 -14.05 5.28
CA LEU A 93 -10.51 -13.22 6.39
C LEU A 93 -9.10 -13.64 6.82
N ASP A 94 -8.78 -14.94 6.76
CA ASP A 94 -7.43 -15.45 7.01
C ASP A 94 -6.44 -14.92 5.96
N VAL A 95 -6.78 -15.02 4.66
CA VAL A 95 -5.96 -14.47 3.56
C VAL A 95 -5.74 -12.97 3.74
N LEU A 96 -6.78 -12.20 4.09
CA LEU A 96 -6.67 -10.77 4.30
C LEU A 96 -5.79 -10.44 5.52
N GLY A 97 -5.96 -11.15 6.62
CA GLY A 97 -5.20 -10.96 7.85
C GLY A 97 -3.72 -11.25 7.63
N ASP A 98 -3.40 -12.38 7.03
CA ASP A 98 -2.02 -12.73 6.68
C ASP A 98 -1.42 -11.76 5.68
N THR A 99 -2.18 -11.34 4.66
CA THR A 99 -1.72 -10.32 3.72
C THR A 99 -1.36 -9.02 4.47
N TYR A 100 -2.19 -8.62 5.44
CA TYR A 100 -1.92 -7.46 6.28
C TYR A 100 -0.64 -7.65 7.11
N HIS A 101 -0.52 -8.73 7.88
CA HIS A 101 0.62 -8.97 8.76
C HIS A 101 1.94 -9.14 8.00
N LEU A 102 1.92 -9.88 6.88
CA LEU A 102 3.07 -9.98 5.99
C LEU A 102 3.45 -8.61 5.43
N SER A 103 2.48 -7.78 5.06
CA SER A 103 2.77 -6.41 4.59
C SER A 103 3.45 -5.54 5.65
N LYS A 104 3.15 -5.75 6.95
CA LYS A 104 3.79 -5.01 8.06
C LYS A 104 5.20 -5.49 8.37
N THR A 105 5.61 -6.65 7.85
CA THR A 105 6.98 -7.13 8.05
C THR A 105 7.94 -6.30 7.21
N SER A 106 8.91 -5.64 7.85
CA SER A 106 9.89 -4.76 7.19
C SER A 106 10.60 -5.43 6.00
N ARG A 107 10.90 -6.74 6.10
CA ARG A 107 11.45 -7.59 5.03
C ARG A 107 10.62 -7.57 3.75
N TYR A 108 9.30 -7.43 3.86
CA TYR A 108 8.36 -7.46 2.74
C TYR A 108 7.84 -6.07 2.35
N ARG A 109 8.36 -5.00 2.98
CA ARG A 109 8.21 -3.61 2.54
C ARG A 109 6.77 -3.23 2.17
N GLY A 110 5.80 -3.58 3.00
CA GLY A 110 4.42 -3.15 2.77
C GLY A 110 3.63 -3.99 1.77
N ILE A 111 4.03 -5.23 1.45
CA ILE A 111 3.27 -6.17 0.58
C ILE A 111 3.32 -7.61 1.11
N MET A 112 2.35 -8.43 0.73
CA MET A 112 2.47 -9.89 0.74
C MET A 112 3.13 -10.34 -0.58
N PRO A 113 4.33 -10.97 -0.57
CA PRO A 113 4.99 -11.40 -1.80
C PRO A 113 4.19 -12.47 -2.57
N GLU A 114 4.24 -12.44 -3.90
CA GLU A 114 3.58 -13.43 -4.77
C GLU A 114 3.98 -14.88 -4.44
N LYS A 115 5.24 -15.11 -4.02
CA LYS A 115 5.70 -16.43 -3.58
C LYS A 115 4.98 -16.94 -2.32
N LYS A 116 4.51 -16.04 -1.45
CA LYS A 116 3.72 -16.38 -0.26
C LYS A 116 2.25 -16.55 -0.60
N ALA A 117 1.74 -15.77 -1.55
CA ALA A 117 0.37 -15.91 -2.05
C ALA A 117 0.07 -17.33 -2.60
N ARG A 118 1.08 -18.04 -3.13
CA ARG A 118 0.92 -19.40 -3.68
C ARG A 118 0.52 -20.48 -2.66
N PHE A 119 0.55 -20.18 -1.36
CA PHE A 119 0.14 -21.13 -0.32
C PHE A 119 -1.35 -21.06 0.01
N TYR A 120 -2.09 -20.09 -0.57
CA TYR A 120 -3.53 -19.97 -0.40
C TYR A 120 -4.25 -20.54 -1.62
N ASP A 121 -5.54 -20.80 -1.44
CA ASP A 121 -6.41 -21.19 -2.54
C ASP A 121 -6.39 -20.08 -3.63
N PRO A 122 -6.12 -20.42 -4.90
CA PRO A 122 -6.13 -19.45 -5.98
C PRO A 122 -7.52 -18.81 -6.19
N ASP A 123 -8.61 -19.50 -5.87
CA ASP A 123 -9.97 -19.01 -6.04
C ASP A 123 -10.31 -17.95 -4.97
N ASP A 124 -9.92 -18.16 -3.70
CA ASP A 124 -10.06 -17.16 -2.64
C ASP A 124 -9.29 -15.87 -2.95
N LEU A 125 -8.05 -16.02 -3.45
CA LEU A 125 -7.23 -14.88 -3.87
C LEU A 125 -7.82 -14.16 -5.08
N ALA A 126 -8.42 -14.91 -6.01
CA ALA A 126 -9.09 -14.36 -7.17
C ALA A 126 -10.37 -13.62 -6.79
N ASP A 127 -11.19 -14.17 -5.89
CA ASP A 127 -12.42 -13.56 -5.40
C ASP A 127 -12.14 -12.26 -4.62
N LEU A 128 -11.22 -12.32 -3.65
CA LEU A 128 -10.78 -11.15 -2.88
C LEU A 128 -10.23 -10.04 -3.78
N PHE A 129 -9.50 -10.41 -4.83
CA PHE A 129 -9.02 -9.44 -5.83
C PHE A 129 -10.17 -8.88 -6.66
N ALA A 130 -11.05 -9.74 -7.20
CA ALA A 130 -12.19 -9.36 -8.03
C ALA A 130 -13.12 -8.37 -7.30
N ARG A 131 -13.43 -8.68 -6.04
CA ARG A 131 -14.29 -7.88 -5.15
C ARG A 131 -13.59 -6.67 -4.52
N GLY A 132 -12.30 -6.46 -4.82
CA GLY A 132 -11.54 -5.27 -4.47
C GLY A 132 -11.06 -5.21 -3.02
N TYR A 133 -11.04 -6.34 -2.30
CA TYR A 133 -10.45 -6.44 -0.96
C TYR A 133 -8.92 -6.55 -1.01
N LEU A 134 -8.39 -7.15 -2.08
CA LEU A 134 -6.97 -7.17 -2.40
C LEU A 134 -6.65 -6.32 -3.62
N LEU A 135 -5.44 -5.74 -3.64
CA LEU A 135 -4.87 -5.09 -4.81
C LEU A 135 -3.56 -5.76 -5.20
N ARG A 136 -3.38 -5.99 -6.51
CA ARG A 136 -2.08 -6.38 -7.05
C ARG A 136 -1.17 -5.17 -7.06
N VAL A 137 -0.01 -5.30 -6.45
CA VAL A 137 1.00 -4.25 -6.38
C VAL A 137 2.30 -4.71 -7.03
N ARG A 138 2.93 -3.79 -7.73
CA ARG A 138 4.33 -3.92 -8.16
C ARG A 138 5.13 -2.77 -7.58
N ILE A 139 6.19 -3.10 -6.87
CA ILE A 139 7.14 -2.13 -6.31
C ILE A 139 8.42 -2.22 -7.13
N LYS A 140 8.93 -1.07 -7.57
CA LYS A 140 10.29 -0.97 -8.11
C LYS A 140 11.23 -0.62 -6.95
N TRP A 141 12.18 -1.49 -6.64
CA TRP A 141 13.26 -1.21 -5.70
C TRP A 141 14.33 -0.33 -6.38
N GLY A 142 15.20 0.29 -5.57
CA GLY A 142 16.47 0.80 -6.06
C GLY A 142 17.29 -0.30 -6.75
N GLU A 143 18.21 0.08 -7.65
CA GLU A 143 19.04 -0.85 -8.44
C GLU A 143 18.28 -1.79 -9.40
N GLY A 144 17.06 -1.44 -9.81
CA GLY A 144 16.33 -2.17 -10.85
C GLY A 144 15.63 -3.45 -10.40
N LYS A 145 15.77 -3.85 -9.13
CA LYS A 145 15.03 -4.99 -8.56
C LYS A 145 13.52 -4.67 -8.47
N LYS A 146 12.67 -5.68 -8.59
CA LYS A 146 11.20 -5.51 -8.60
C LYS A 146 10.56 -6.53 -7.66
N ALA A 147 9.59 -6.08 -6.88
CA ALA A 147 8.70 -6.96 -6.12
C ALA A 147 7.30 -6.96 -6.72
N LYS A 148 6.64 -8.11 -6.62
CA LYS A 148 5.24 -8.31 -6.98
C LYS A 148 4.53 -9.03 -5.85
N GLY A 149 3.26 -8.70 -5.66
CA GLY A 149 2.47 -9.28 -4.59
C GLY A 149 1.13 -8.60 -4.43
N TYR A 150 0.58 -8.73 -3.23
CA TYR A 150 -0.73 -8.20 -2.87
C TYR A 150 -0.61 -7.25 -1.69
N ILE A 151 -1.53 -6.29 -1.63
CA ILE A 151 -1.81 -5.50 -0.43
C ILE A 151 -3.29 -5.58 -0.13
N VAL A 152 -3.62 -5.44 1.14
CA VAL A 152 -4.99 -5.24 1.58
C VAL A 152 -5.42 -3.83 1.16
N SER A 153 -6.53 -3.73 0.43
CA SER A 153 -7.11 -2.44 0.05
C SER A 153 -7.72 -1.75 1.27
N ALA A 154 -8.11 -0.49 1.13
CA ALA A 154 -8.91 0.17 2.16
C ALA A 154 -10.18 -0.63 2.52
N LYS A 155 -10.83 -1.25 1.52
CA LYS A 155 -11.99 -2.13 1.71
C LYS A 155 -11.63 -3.39 2.51
N GLY A 156 -10.51 -4.05 2.19
CA GLY A 156 -10.03 -5.22 2.93
C GLY A 156 -9.62 -4.92 4.38
N LEU A 157 -9.01 -3.75 4.61
CA LEU A 157 -8.64 -3.31 5.96
C LEU A 157 -9.87 -3.02 6.82
N ARG A 158 -10.94 -2.50 6.20
CA ARG A 158 -12.23 -2.34 6.87
C ARG A 158 -12.81 -3.70 7.24
N ALA A 159 -12.85 -4.64 6.30
CA ALA A 159 -13.35 -6.00 6.55
C ALA A 159 -12.69 -6.70 7.74
N LEU A 160 -11.36 -6.56 7.87
CA LEU A 160 -10.62 -7.14 8.99
C LEU A 160 -10.95 -6.50 10.35
N ARG A 161 -11.19 -5.19 10.38
CA ARG A 161 -11.56 -4.48 11.63
C ARG A 161 -12.96 -4.85 12.08
N ASP A 162 -13.90 -4.89 11.14
CA ASP A 162 -15.31 -5.15 11.42
C ASP A 162 -15.53 -6.60 11.92
N THR A 163 -14.60 -7.50 11.60
CA THR A 163 -14.61 -8.91 12.04
C THR A 163 -13.72 -9.17 13.27
N GLY A 164 -13.17 -8.12 13.89
CA GLY A 164 -12.36 -8.24 15.12
C GLY A 164 -10.96 -8.85 14.91
N ARG A 165 -10.46 -8.87 13.67
CA ARG A 165 -9.14 -9.40 13.31
C ARG A 165 -8.05 -8.33 13.19
N LEU A 166 -8.39 -7.05 13.40
CA LEU A 166 -7.50 -5.87 13.50
C LEU A 166 -8.02 -4.83 14.48
#